data_AF-A0A7W0LMC2-F1
#
_entry.id   AF-A0A7W0LMC2-F1
#
_cell.length_a   1.000
_cell.length_b   1.000
_cell.length_c   1.000
_cell.angle_alpha   90.00
_cell.angle_beta   90.00
_cell.angle_gamma   90.00
#
_symmetry.space_group_name_H-M   'P 1'
#
loop_
_entity.id
_entity.type
_entity.pdbx_description
1 polymer ?
#
loop_
_entity_poly.entity_id
_entity_poly.type
_entity_poly.pdbx_seq_one_letter_code
_entity_poly.pdbx_strand_id
1 'polypeptide(L)'
;MSAANDVGAAAAPGFLDAFAGVSEAVESGAGLPEVARATAHALSASVAIVDSSANVLAVACRSPEDERAVLSGGTVLELKVADEPVGELRYRVRDSVPPPALVRMVGTMVGQEVERARMPERASRAEVGTFLSDLLERRTTDRDNILARASELGADLTAGASVLVTRAVPQHPEEGDWRARVLAVAERGLRAVERDSLVAWVDDDVVVLVPSPDAELAQR
;
A
#
# COMPACT_ATOMS: atom_id res chain seq x y z
N MET A 1 38.71 -22.54 -40.87
CA MET A 1 37.30 -22.09 -40.86
C MET A 1 36.67 -22.58 -39.56
N SER A 2 36.74 -21.76 -38.50
CA SER A 2 36.05 -22.02 -37.23
C SER A 2 35.41 -20.70 -36.82
N ALA A 3 34.09 -20.64 -36.93
CA ALA A 3 33.31 -19.48 -36.55
C ALA A 3 33.19 -19.47 -35.03
N ALA A 4 33.82 -18.47 -34.40
CA ALA A 4 33.60 -18.16 -33.00
C ALA A 4 32.22 -17.52 -32.85
N ASN A 5 31.43 -18.13 -31.98
CA ASN A 5 30.08 -17.74 -31.62
C ASN A 5 30.16 -16.49 -30.72
N ASP A 6 29.94 -15.31 -31.29
CA ASP A 6 29.82 -14.06 -30.53
C ASP A 6 28.38 -13.98 -29.98
N VAL A 7 28.18 -14.59 -28.81
CA VAL A 7 26.93 -14.47 -28.05
C VAL A 7 26.93 -13.06 -27.48
N GLY A 8 26.19 -12.16 -28.12
CA GLY A 8 26.02 -10.78 -27.70
C GLY A 8 25.59 -10.70 -26.24
N ALA A 9 26.52 -10.33 -25.36
CA ALA A 9 26.22 -9.91 -24.02
C ALA A 9 25.36 -8.65 -24.13
N ALA A 10 24.10 -8.72 -23.71
CA ALA A 10 23.23 -7.55 -23.62
C ALA A 10 23.97 -6.48 -22.80
N ALA A 11 24.33 -5.37 -23.43
CA ALA A 11 24.95 -4.25 -22.73
C ALA A 11 24.01 -3.83 -21.59
N ALA A 12 24.57 -3.69 -20.38
CA ALA A 12 23.80 -3.17 -19.26
C ALA A 12 23.13 -1.86 -19.70
N PRO A 13 21.82 -1.67 -19.46
CA PRO A 13 21.13 -0.47 -19.87
C PRO A 13 21.88 0.75 -19.33
N GLY A 14 22.05 1.77 -20.18
CA GLY A 14 22.71 2.99 -19.77
C GLY A 14 21.94 3.63 -18.60
N PHE A 15 22.62 4.50 -17.86
CA PHE A 15 22.02 5.22 -16.72
C PHE A 15 20.64 5.81 -17.05
N LEU A 16 20.49 6.43 -18.23
CA LEU A 16 19.24 7.04 -18.66
C LEU A 16 18.18 6.02 -19.08
N ASP A 17 18.57 4.91 -19.70
CA ASP A 17 17.63 3.86 -20.10
C ASP A 17 17.03 3.17 -18.87
N ALA A 18 17.88 2.89 -17.86
CA ALA A 18 17.44 2.35 -16.58
C ALA A 18 16.45 3.29 -15.88
N PHE A 19 16.72 4.59 -15.87
CA PHE A 19 15.80 5.58 -15.30
C PHE A 19 14.51 5.74 -16.13
N ALA A 20 14.60 5.70 -17.47
CA ALA A 20 13.46 5.85 -18.37
C ALA A 20 12.39 4.78 -18.12
N GLY A 21 12.79 3.52 -17.87
CA GLY A 21 11.84 2.47 -17.52
C GLY A 21 11.06 2.73 -16.22
N VAL A 22 11.68 3.42 -15.24
CA VAL A 22 10.97 3.85 -14.02
C VAL A 22 10.03 5.01 -14.31
N SER A 23 10.46 5.98 -15.12
CA SER A 23 9.62 7.10 -15.55
C SER A 23 8.37 6.63 -16.28
N GLU A 24 8.53 5.71 -17.24
CA GLU A 24 7.43 5.11 -18.00
C GLU A 24 6.42 4.41 -17.10
N ALA A 25 6.90 3.63 -16.12
CA ALA A 25 6.02 2.97 -15.15
C ALA A 25 5.17 3.98 -14.35
N VAL A 26 5.76 5.10 -13.93
CA VAL A 26 5.04 6.18 -13.24
C VAL A 26 4.04 6.87 -14.16
N GLU A 27 4.47 7.25 -15.37
CA GLU A 27 3.63 7.93 -16.36
C GLU A 27 2.41 7.10 -16.78
N SER A 28 2.56 5.77 -16.83
CA SER A 28 1.47 4.85 -17.14
C SER A 28 0.34 4.84 -16.10
N GLY A 29 0.63 5.25 -14.86
CA GLY A 29 -0.32 5.20 -13.74
C GLY A 29 -0.66 3.79 -13.25
N ALA A 30 0.13 2.76 -13.58
CA ALA A 30 -0.12 1.37 -13.19
C ALA A 30 0.03 1.09 -11.68
N GLY A 31 0.54 2.06 -10.91
CA GLY A 31 0.62 2.02 -9.45
C GLY A 31 1.90 1.39 -8.90
N LEU A 32 2.02 1.37 -7.56
CA LEU A 32 3.23 0.97 -6.84
C LEU A 32 3.79 -0.42 -7.18
N PRO A 33 2.99 -1.47 -7.45
CA PRO A 33 3.53 -2.76 -7.86
C PRO A 33 4.35 -2.69 -9.16
N GLU A 34 3.91 -1.89 -10.13
CA GLU A 34 4.64 -1.75 -11.41
C GLU A 34 5.89 -0.88 -11.24
N VAL A 35 5.77 0.21 -10.47
CA VAL A 35 6.90 1.05 -10.08
C VAL A 35 7.98 0.23 -9.34
N ALA A 36 7.58 -0.70 -8.47
CA ALA A 36 8.51 -1.59 -7.78
C ALA A 36 9.24 -2.53 -8.75
N ARG A 37 8.55 -3.08 -9.77
CA ARG A 37 9.18 -3.92 -10.80
C ARG A 37 10.17 -3.14 -11.66
N ALA A 38 9.78 -1.96 -12.13
CA ALA A 38 10.65 -1.08 -12.90
C ALA A 38 11.88 -0.66 -12.09
N THR A 39 11.69 -0.33 -10.80
CA THR A 39 12.78 -0.02 -9.86
C THR A 39 13.73 -1.21 -9.66
N ALA A 40 13.19 -2.41 -9.46
CA ALA A 40 13.97 -3.64 -9.34
C ALA A 40 14.80 -3.92 -10.60
N HIS A 41 14.26 -3.61 -11.78
CA HIS A 41 14.96 -3.74 -13.05
C HIS A 41 16.07 -2.68 -13.17
N ALA A 42 15.74 -1.41 -12.97
CA ALA A 42 16.67 -0.27 -13.08
C ALA A 42 17.87 -0.40 -12.13
N LEU A 43 17.63 -0.84 -10.89
CA LEU A 43 18.67 -1.00 -9.88
C LEU A 43 19.35 -2.38 -9.94
N SER A 44 18.90 -3.28 -10.81
CA SER A 44 19.32 -4.70 -10.82
C SER A 44 19.29 -5.29 -9.39
N ALA A 45 18.20 -5.03 -8.67
CA ALA A 45 18.07 -5.30 -7.23
C ALA A 45 16.71 -5.92 -6.91
N SER A 46 16.64 -6.74 -5.87
CA SER A 46 15.36 -7.12 -5.27
C SER A 46 14.91 -6.00 -4.34
N VAL A 47 13.65 -5.56 -4.43
CA VAL A 47 13.20 -4.34 -3.74
C VAL A 47 11.88 -4.52 -3.01
N ALA A 48 11.70 -3.73 -1.96
CA ALA A 48 10.45 -3.54 -1.24
C ALA A 48 10.24 -2.05 -0.97
N ILE A 49 9.02 -1.57 -1.23
CA ILE A 49 8.57 -0.23 -0.91
C ILE A 49 7.76 -0.32 0.38
N VAL A 50 8.18 0.45 1.38
CA VAL A 50 7.59 0.46 2.72
C VAL A 50 7.13 1.88 3.02
N ASP A 51 5.96 2.04 3.62
CA ASP A 51 5.47 3.36 4.02
C ASP A 51 6.07 3.82 5.37
N SER A 52 5.81 5.07 5.76
CA SER A 52 6.25 5.60 7.06
C SER A 52 5.69 4.86 8.28
N SER A 53 4.66 4.04 8.11
CA SER A 53 4.06 3.20 9.17
C SER A 53 4.61 1.77 9.14
N ALA A 54 5.70 1.52 8.40
CA ALA A 54 6.32 0.21 8.21
C ALA A 54 5.46 -0.83 7.46
N ASN A 55 4.36 -0.41 6.81
CA ASN A 55 3.59 -1.29 5.96
C ASN A 55 4.31 -1.52 4.62
N VAL A 56 4.40 -2.78 4.21
CA VAL A 56 4.91 -3.14 2.88
C VAL A 56 3.84 -2.82 1.84
N LEU A 57 4.12 -1.85 0.98
CA LEU A 57 3.20 -1.40 -0.07
C LEU A 57 3.35 -2.20 -1.37
N ALA A 58 4.58 -2.54 -1.73
CA ALA A 58 4.89 -3.31 -2.93
C ALA A 58 6.24 -4.02 -2.81
N VAL A 59 6.38 -5.19 -3.45
CA VAL A 59 7.62 -5.96 -3.52
C VAL A 59 7.90 -6.41 -4.95
N ALA A 60 9.18 -6.43 -5.32
CA ALA A 60 9.65 -7.04 -6.55
C ALA A 60 10.93 -7.86 -6.22
N CYS A 61 10.68 -9.08 -5.75
CA CYS A 61 11.69 -10.05 -5.34
C CYS A 61 11.56 -11.34 -6.16
N ARG A 62 12.61 -12.16 -6.21
CA ARG A 62 12.64 -13.38 -7.03
C ARG A 62 12.00 -14.59 -6.36
N SER A 63 11.89 -14.57 -5.03
CA SER A 63 11.30 -15.63 -4.23
C SER A 63 10.87 -15.08 -2.85
N PRO A 64 10.04 -15.82 -2.10
CA PRO A 64 9.69 -15.45 -0.73
C PRO A 64 10.89 -15.37 0.24
N GLU A 65 11.97 -16.09 -0.06
CA GLU A 65 13.21 -16.02 0.73
C GLU A 65 13.99 -14.74 0.44
N ASP A 66 14.05 -14.34 -0.82
CA ASP A 66 14.65 -13.09 -1.26
C ASP A 66 13.88 -11.89 -0.69
N GLU A 67 12.54 -11.98 -0.65
CA GLU A 67 11.69 -10.98 0.02
C GLU A 67 12.01 -10.85 1.51
N ARG A 68 12.08 -11.96 2.24
CA ARG A 68 12.49 -11.95 3.66
C ARG A 68 13.88 -11.34 3.86
N ALA A 69 14.82 -11.64 2.98
CA ALA A 69 16.17 -11.09 3.03
C ALA A 69 16.19 -9.56 2.79
N VAL A 70 15.42 -9.06 1.83
CA VAL A 70 15.27 -7.63 1.57
C VAL A 70 14.62 -6.91 2.76
N LEU A 71 13.56 -7.48 3.33
CA LEU A 71 12.82 -6.86 4.43
C LEU A 71 13.61 -6.83 5.75
N SER A 72 14.42 -7.86 6.02
CA SER A 72 15.18 -7.98 7.28
C SER A 72 16.58 -7.35 7.26
N GLY A 73 17.21 -7.23 6.09
CA GLY A 73 18.61 -6.79 5.99
C GLY A 73 19.00 -6.15 4.65
N GLY A 74 18.03 -5.68 3.87
CA GLY A 74 18.30 -4.89 2.67
C GLY A 74 18.93 -3.53 2.98
N THR A 75 19.59 -2.93 1.98
CA THR A 75 20.00 -1.53 2.06
C THR A 75 18.75 -0.66 2.06
N VAL A 76 18.71 0.33 2.95
CA VAL A 76 17.56 1.23 3.11
C VAL A 76 17.89 2.58 2.48
N LEU A 77 16.98 3.07 1.64
CA LEU A 77 16.94 4.45 1.17
C LEU A 77 15.67 5.09 1.72
N GLU A 78 15.83 6.11 2.57
CA GLU A 78 14.71 6.93 3.02
C GLU A 78 14.07 7.68 1.84
N LEU A 79 12.76 7.62 1.73
CA LEU A 79 11.98 8.31 0.71
C LEU A 79 11.40 9.59 1.32
N LYS A 80 11.67 10.72 0.67
CA LYS A 80 11.20 12.03 1.10
C LYS A 80 10.46 12.78 -0.01
N VAL A 81 9.45 13.54 0.37
CA VAL A 81 8.76 14.50 -0.50
C VAL A 81 8.73 15.84 0.23
N ALA A 82 9.24 16.90 -0.41
CA ALA A 82 9.38 18.21 0.22
C ALA A 82 10.10 18.18 1.60
N ASP A 83 11.11 17.31 1.73
CA ASP A 83 11.86 17.00 2.97
C ASP A 83 11.09 16.28 4.08
N GLU A 84 9.82 15.93 3.85
CA GLU A 84 9.03 15.09 4.74
C GLU A 84 9.22 13.59 4.42
N PRO A 85 9.50 12.73 5.41
CA PRO A 85 9.65 11.29 5.17
C PRO A 85 8.31 10.63 4.86
N VAL A 86 8.22 9.99 3.69
CA VAL A 86 7.00 9.30 3.23
C VAL A 86 7.11 7.77 3.30
N GLY A 87 8.33 7.24 3.46
CA GLY A 87 8.58 5.81 3.55
C GLY A 87 10.03 5.44 3.29
N GLU A 88 10.25 4.19 2.91
CA GLU A 88 11.56 3.62 2.64
C GLU A 88 11.52 2.74 1.39
N LEU A 89 12.58 2.81 0.58
CA LEU A 89 12.91 1.79 -0.41
C LEU A 89 13.98 0.88 0.19
N ARG A 90 13.62 -0.37 0.43
CA ARG A 90 14.57 -1.43 0.81
C ARG A 90 15.01 -2.16 -0.44
N TYR A 91 16.30 -2.35 -0.62
CA TYR A 91 16.82 -3.04 -1.79
C TYR A 91 18.06 -3.90 -1.50
N ARG A 92 18.21 -4.98 -2.26
CA ARG A 92 19.37 -5.86 -2.22
C ARG A 92 19.89 -6.04 -3.65
N VAL A 93 21.05 -5.47 -3.91
CA VAL A 93 21.72 -5.50 -5.23
C VAL A 93 22.05 -6.94 -5.61
N ARG A 94 21.85 -7.27 -6.89
CA ARG A 94 22.12 -8.62 -7.42
C ARG A 94 23.49 -8.72 -8.06
N ASP A 95 23.73 -7.90 -9.07
CA ASP A 95 24.86 -8.08 -9.98
C ASP A 95 25.88 -6.97 -9.85
N SER A 96 25.48 -5.72 -10.06
CA SER A 96 26.36 -4.56 -10.00
C SER A 96 25.77 -3.46 -9.14
N VAL A 97 26.64 -2.79 -8.37
CA VAL A 97 26.23 -1.68 -7.51
C VAL A 97 25.71 -0.54 -8.40
N PRO A 98 24.44 -0.13 -8.27
CA PRO A 98 23.88 0.92 -9.10
C PRO A 98 24.57 2.26 -8.80
N PRO A 99 24.73 3.15 -9.80
CA PRO A 99 25.29 4.47 -9.58
C PRO A 99 24.50 5.22 -8.49
N PRO A 100 25.14 5.87 -7.51
CA PRO A 100 24.44 6.55 -6.42
C PRO A 100 23.44 7.62 -6.90
N ALA A 101 23.71 8.25 -8.05
CA ALA A 101 22.79 9.21 -8.66
C ALA A 101 21.48 8.54 -9.14
N LEU A 102 21.56 7.32 -9.67
CA LEU A 102 20.39 6.57 -10.14
C LEU A 102 19.50 6.20 -8.96
N VAL A 103 20.10 5.67 -7.89
CA VAL A 103 19.40 5.33 -6.64
C VAL A 103 18.66 6.54 -6.09
N ARG A 104 19.29 7.72 -6.06
CA ARG A 104 18.63 8.96 -5.61
C ARG A 104 17.48 9.39 -6.52
N MET A 105 17.67 9.38 -7.84
CA MET A 105 16.63 9.79 -8.79
C MET A 105 15.41 8.86 -8.74
N VAL A 106 15.65 7.55 -8.73
CA VAL A 106 14.60 6.55 -8.56
C VAL A 106 13.92 6.70 -7.20
N GLY A 107 14.68 6.90 -6.13
CA GLY A 107 14.14 7.18 -4.80
C GLY A 107 13.21 8.39 -4.77
N THR A 108 13.57 9.48 -5.46
CA THR A 108 12.69 10.65 -5.59
C THR A 108 11.38 10.28 -6.28
N MET A 109 11.40 9.56 -7.41
CA MET A 109 10.18 9.17 -8.13
C MET A 109 9.30 8.21 -7.31
N VAL A 110 9.92 7.21 -6.68
CA VAL A 110 9.21 6.27 -5.79
C VAL A 110 8.58 7.03 -4.63
N GLY A 111 9.28 8.01 -4.03
CA GLY A 111 8.74 8.86 -2.97
C GLY A 111 7.51 9.65 -3.43
N GLN A 112 7.56 10.27 -4.61
CA GLN A 112 6.40 10.97 -5.19
C GLN A 112 5.21 10.03 -5.42
N GLU A 113 5.45 8.81 -5.90
CA GLU A 113 4.38 7.83 -6.12
C GLU A 113 3.81 7.25 -4.82
N VAL A 114 4.65 7.07 -3.80
CA VAL A 114 4.19 6.73 -2.46
C VAL A 114 3.27 7.83 -1.95
N GLU A 115 3.67 9.10 -2.08
CA GLU A 115 2.83 10.22 -1.65
C GLU A 115 1.55 10.36 -2.47
N ARG A 116 1.61 10.14 -3.78
CA ARG A 116 0.44 10.10 -4.65
C ARG A 116 -0.54 9.00 -4.27
N ALA A 117 -0.07 7.79 -3.98
CA ALA A 117 -0.91 6.68 -3.54
C ALA A 117 -1.61 6.97 -2.21
N ARG A 118 -1.04 7.87 -1.39
CA ARG A 118 -1.60 8.31 -0.12
C ARG A 118 -2.74 9.33 -0.27
N MET A 119 -2.67 10.24 -1.24
CA MET A 119 -3.48 11.47 -1.25
C MET A 119 -4.99 11.29 -1.54
N PRO A 120 -5.45 10.59 -2.60
CA PRO A 120 -6.89 10.44 -2.88
C PRO A 120 -7.60 9.48 -1.93
N GLU A 121 -6.92 8.41 -1.51
CA GLU A 121 -7.51 7.38 -0.66
C GLU A 121 -7.56 7.80 0.82
N ARG A 122 -6.62 8.61 1.31
CA ARG A 122 -6.60 9.01 2.73
C ARG A 122 -7.57 10.11 3.09
N ALA A 123 -7.83 11.09 2.22
CA ALA A 123 -8.82 12.12 2.51
C ALA A 123 -10.20 11.47 2.72
N SER A 124 -10.62 10.62 1.77
CA SER A 124 -11.84 9.83 1.90
C SER A 124 -11.78 8.84 3.09
N ARG A 125 -10.66 8.15 3.32
CA ARG A 125 -10.53 7.17 4.43
C ARG A 125 -10.53 7.81 5.83
N ALA A 126 -9.88 8.95 6.01
CA ALA A 126 -9.87 9.66 7.28
C ALA A 126 -11.26 10.22 7.60
N GLU A 127 -11.98 10.70 6.59
CA GLU A 127 -13.37 11.13 6.73
C GLU A 127 -14.30 9.97 7.09
N VAL A 128 -14.15 8.82 6.44
CA VAL A 128 -14.87 7.58 6.81
C VAL A 128 -14.52 7.14 8.23
N GLY A 129 -13.25 7.12 8.61
CA GLY A 129 -12.81 6.74 9.96
C GLY A 129 -13.36 7.67 11.04
N THR A 130 -13.35 8.99 10.79
CA THR A 130 -13.93 9.99 11.69
C THR A 130 -15.44 9.75 11.86
N PHE A 131 -16.16 9.54 10.75
CA PHE A 131 -17.59 9.26 10.80
C PHE A 131 -17.91 7.97 11.58
N LEU A 132 -17.17 6.88 11.35
CA LEU A 132 -17.36 5.62 12.07
C LEU A 132 -17.04 5.74 13.57
N SER A 133 -15.95 6.45 13.92
CA SER A 133 -15.59 6.75 15.31
C SER A 133 -16.67 7.59 16.01
N ASP A 134 -17.17 8.64 15.35
CA ASP A 134 -18.26 9.49 15.87
C ASP A 134 -19.56 8.69 16.11
N LEU A 135 -19.89 7.76 15.21
CA LEU A 135 -21.04 6.86 15.37
C LEU A 135 -20.87 5.90 16.55
N LEU A 136 -19.71 5.25 16.65
CA LEU A 136 -19.43 4.25 17.70
C LEU A 136 -19.34 4.88 19.09
N GLU A 137 -18.77 6.07 19.19
CA GLU A 137 -18.68 6.84 20.43
C GLU A 137 -19.96 7.64 20.75
N ARG A 138 -20.97 7.56 19.88
CA ARG A 138 -22.25 8.28 20.01
C ARG A 138 -22.07 9.80 20.10
N ARG A 139 -21.05 10.34 19.42
CA ARG A 139 -20.84 11.79 19.24
C ARG A 139 -21.84 12.38 18.24
N THR A 140 -22.21 11.59 17.22
CA THR A 140 -23.28 11.94 16.27
C THR A 140 -24.47 11.01 16.49
N THR A 141 -25.62 11.55 16.91
CA THR A 141 -26.83 10.77 17.20
C THR A 141 -28.05 11.22 16.41
N ASP A 142 -27.98 12.37 15.74
CA ASP A 142 -29.09 12.87 14.93
C ASP A 142 -29.19 12.08 13.62
N ARG A 143 -30.37 11.51 13.36
CA ARG A 143 -30.60 10.61 12.23
C ARG A 143 -30.34 11.29 10.90
N ASP A 144 -30.83 12.51 10.72
CA ASP A 144 -30.75 13.20 9.43
C ASP A 144 -29.30 13.59 9.12
N ASN A 145 -28.54 14.01 10.13
CA ASN A 145 -27.10 14.24 10.01
C ASN A 145 -26.32 12.97 9.68
N ILE A 146 -26.67 11.82 10.29
CA ILE A 146 -26.03 10.53 9.99
C ILE A 146 -26.28 10.12 8.55
N LEU A 147 -27.53 10.23 8.07
CA LEU A 147 -27.90 9.89 6.69
C LEU A 147 -27.21 10.80 5.68
N ALA A 148 -27.21 12.12 5.93
CA ALA A 148 -26.54 13.09 5.06
C ALA A 148 -25.05 12.79 4.97
N ARG A 149 -24.38 12.59 6.11
CA ARG A 149 -22.93 12.33 6.13
C ARG A 149 -22.57 10.99 5.49
N ALA A 150 -23.36 9.95 5.71
CA ALA A 150 -23.15 8.67 5.03
C ALA A 150 -23.28 8.79 3.51
N SER A 151 -24.28 9.55 3.04
CA SER A 151 -24.49 9.78 1.60
C SER A 151 -23.33 10.54 0.97
N GLU A 152 -22.77 11.56 1.65
CA GLU A 152 -21.55 12.25 1.22
C GLU A 152 -20.35 11.32 1.08
N LEU A 153 -20.28 10.30 1.95
CA LEU A 153 -19.22 9.28 1.96
C LEU A 153 -19.49 8.10 1.02
N GLY A 154 -20.63 8.11 0.31
CA GLY A 154 -20.99 7.09 -0.69
C GLY A 154 -21.78 5.89 -0.17
N ALA A 155 -22.41 6.00 1.01
CA ALA A 155 -23.27 4.95 1.57
C ALA A 155 -24.71 5.41 1.80
N ASP A 156 -25.68 4.60 1.39
CA ASP A 156 -27.10 4.83 1.66
C ASP A 156 -27.57 4.03 2.89
N LEU A 157 -27.74 4.70 4.03
CA LEU A 157 -28.18 4.06 5.28
C LEU A 157 -29.69 4.22 5.52
N THR A 158 -30.47 4.64 4.53
CA THR A 158 -31.89 5.00 4.72
C THR A 158 -32.72 3.82 5.24
N ALA A 159 -32.37 2.60 4.81
CA ALA A 159 -33.00 1.35 5.23
C ALA A 159 -32.44 0.77 6.54
N GLY A 160 -31.37 1.35 7.09
CA GLY A 160 -30.61 0.78 8.21
C GLY A 160 -29.21 0.32 7.78
N ALA A 161 -28.43 -0.12 8.77
CA ALA A 161 -27.07 -0.59 8.55
C ALA A 161 -26.61 -1.53 9.67
N SER A 162 -25.61 -2.35 9.34
CA SER A 162 -24.91 -3.24 10.26
C SER A 162 -23.47 -2.78 10.41
N VAL A 163 -22.91 -2.87 11.62
CA VAL A 163 -21.49 -2.62 11.86
C VAL A 163 -20.78 -3.93 12.15
N LEU A 164 -19.69 -4.19 11.44
CA LEU A 164 -18.77 -5.28 11.72
C LEU A 164 -17.44 -4.72 12.21
N VAL A 165 -16.93 -5.27 13.31
CA VAL A 165 -15.61 -4.94 13.86
C VAL A 165 -14.69 -6.12 13.66
N THR A 166 -13.69 -5.95 12.81
CA THR A 166 -12.69 -6.99 12.52
C THR A 166 -11.50 -6.82 13.44
N ARG A 167 -11.26 -7.86 14.24
CA ARG A 167 -10.13 -7.94 15.17
C ARG A 167 -9.22 -9.11 14.80
N ALA A 168 -7.91 -8.89 14.83
CA ALA A 168 -6.93 -9.96 14.69
C ALA A 168 -6.39 -10.34 16.06
N VAL A 169 -6.64 -11.60 16.46
CA VAL A 169 -6.21 -12.17 17.75
C VAL A 169 -5.24 -13.32 17.47
N PRO A 170 -4.01 -13.28 18.01
CA PRO A 170 -3.04 -14.33 17.76
C PRO A 170 -3.33 -15.56 18.62
N GLN A 171 -3.08 -16.76 18.10
CA GLN A 171 -3.21 -18.01 18.88
C GLN A 171 -1.95 -18.33 19.69
N HIS A 172 -0.81 -17.75 19.33
CA HIS A 172 0.47 -17.85 20.01
C HIS A 172 1.12 -16.46 20.08
N PRO A 173 2.05 -16.20 21.00
CA PRO A 173 2.80 -14.94 20.99
C PRO A 173 3.50 -14.74 19.65
N GLU A 174 3.19 -13.62 19.00
CA GLU A 174 3.73 -13.22 17.69
C GLU A 174 4.43 -11.86 17.84
N GLU A 175 5.61 -11.70 17.24
CA GLU A 175 6.38 -10.47 17.27
C GLU A 175 6.20 -9.63 16.00
N GLY A 176 6.48 -8.33 16.12
CA GLY A 176 6.41 -7.40 15.00
C GLY A 176 4.97 -7.12 14.54
N ASP A 177 4.86 -6.56 13.33
CA ASP A 177 3.61 -5.94 12.88
C ASP A 177 2.62 -6.93 12.20
N TRP A 178 2.54 -8.16 12.70
CA TRP A 178 1.69 -9.19 12.11
C TRP A 178 0.21 -8.79 12.16
N ARG A 179 -0.22 -8.14 13.25
CA ARG A 179 -1.61 -7.71 13.47
C ARG A 179 -2.03 -6.72 12.39
N ALA A 180 -1.23 -5.66 12.17
CA ALA A 180 -1.58 -4.66 11.17
C ALA A 180 -1.55 -5.24 9.76
N ARG A 181 -0.59 -6.11 9.43
CA ARG A 181 -0.55 -6.81 8.13
C ARG A 181 -1.80 -7.65 7.88
N VAL A 182 -2.25 -8.42 8.87
CA VAL A 182 -3.47 -9.24 8.77
C VAL A 182 -4.70 -8.35 8.58
N LEU A 183 -4.84 -7.31 9.39
CA LEU A 183 -5.96 -6.37 9.29
C LEU A 183 -5.94 -5.57 7.98
N ALA A 184 -4.76 -5.23 7.44
CA ALA A 184 -4.62 -4.59 6.13
C ALA A 184 -5.03 -5.51 4.97
N VAL A 185 -4.86 -6.83 5.11
CA VAL A 185 -5.42 -7.81 4.16
C VAL A 185 -6.94 -7.85 4.28
N ALA A 186 -7.47 -7.89 5.51
CA ALA A 186 -8.90 -7.90 5.76
C ALA A 186 -9.59 -6.62 5.23
N GLU A 187 -9.03 -5.44 5.50
CA GLU A 187 -9.53 -4.15 5.00
C GLU A 187 -9.66 -4.16 3.47
N ARG A 188 -8.61 -4.61 2.77
CA ARG A 188 -8.64 -4.73 1.30
C ARG A 188 -9.70 -5.70 0.81
N GLY A 189 -9.86 -6.83 1.50
CA GLY A 189 -10.91 -7.82 1.20
C GLY A 189 -12.31 -7.24 1.37
N LEU A 190 -12.56 -6.57 2.49
CA LEU A 190 -13.87 -5.97 2.82
C LEU A 190 -14.28 -4.92 1.79
N ARG A 191 -13.34 -4.07 1.36
CA ARG A 191 -13.56 -3.08 0.29
C ARG A 191 -13.85 -3.72 -1.08
N ALA A 192 -13.32 -4.91 -1.35
CA ALA A 192 -13.50 -5.58 -2.63
C ALA A 192 -14.88 -6.26 -2.77
N VAL A 193 -15.52 -6.60 -1.65
CA VAL A 193 -16.76 -7.40 -1.63
C VAL A 193 -18.00 -6.52 -1.76
N GLU A 194 -18.07 -5.39 -1.05
CA GLU A 194 -19.29 -4.56 -1.02
C GLU A 194 -18.97 -3.08 -1.31
N ARG A 195 -19.46 -2.58 -2.45
CA ARG A 195 -19.10 -1.25 -2.98
C ARG A 195 -19.68 -0.08 -2.18
N ASP A 196 -20.84 -0.29 -1.57
CA ASP A 196 -21.56 0.75 -0.83
C ASP A 196 -21.23 0.70 0.67
N SER A 197 -20.26 -0.13 1.07
CA SER A 197 -19.79 -0.24 2.45
C SER A 197 -18.71 0.80 2.78
N LEU A 198 -18.78 1.33 3.99
CA LEU A 198 -17.76 2.24 4.51
C LEU A 198 -16.77 1.45 5.37
N VAL A 199 -15.53 1.37 4.93
CA VAL A 199 -14.45 0.64 5.60
C VAL A 199 -13.38 1.62 6.08
N ALA A 200 -13.05 1.58 7.36
CA ALA A 200 -11.90 2.31 7.89
C ALA A 200 -11.32 1.66 9.14
N TRP A 201 -10.13 2.10 9.50
CA TRP A 201 -9.53 1.83 10.80
C TRP A 201 -10.17 2.74 11.85
N VAL A 202 -10.55 2.16 12.98
CA VAL A 202 -10.97 2.88 14.19
C VAL A 202 -10.18 2.26 15.33
N ASP A 203 -9.36 3.07 15.99
CA ASP A 203 -8.33 2.61 16.92
C ASP A 203 -7.45 1.52 16.28
N ASP A 204 -7.37 0.33 16.89
CA ASP A 204 -6.56 -0.81 16.45
C ASP A 204 -7.35 -1.85 15.62
N ASP A 205 -8.60 -1.54 15.27
CA ASP A 205 -9.53 -2.46 14.61
C ASP A 205 -9.97 -1.93 13.23
N VAL A 206 -10.35 -2.85 12.33
CA VAL A 206 -10.97 -2.48 11.05
C VAL A 206 -12.48 -2.55 11.22
N VAL A 207 -13.15 -1.41 11.05
CA VAL A 207 -14.60 -1.28 11.15
C VAL A 207 -15.21 -1.17 9.76
N VAL A 208 -16.31 -1.89 9.55
CA VAL A 208 -17.11 -1.81 8.33
C VAL A 208 -18.55 -1.49 8.68
N LEU A 209 -19.08 -0.47 8.04
CA LEU A 209 -20.51 -0.18 8.01
C LEU A 209 -21.08 -0.69 6.69
N VAL A 210 -22.02 -1.62 6.78
CA VAL A 210 -22.70 -2.23 5.64
C VAL A 210 -24.14 -1.75 5.61
N PRO A 211 -24.57 -0.98 4.59
CA PRO A 211 -25.97 -0.72 4.34
C PRO A 211 -26.77 -2.02 4.33
N SER A 212 -27.79 -2.11 5.18
CA SER A 212 -28.60 -3.33 5.27
C SER A 212 -30.01 -2.97 5.72
N PRO A 213 -31.05 -3.40 5.00
CA PRO A 213 -32.43 -3.30 5.48
C PRO A 213 -32.71 -4.21 6.67
N ASP A 214 -31.84 -5.22 6.90
CA ASP A 214 -32.03 -6.27 7.88
C ASP A 214 -31.20 -6.02 9.14
N ALA A 215 -31.88 -5.67 10.23
CA ALA A 215 -31.29 -5.61 11.57
C ALA A 215 -30.97 -7.01 12.13
N GLU A 216 -31.56 -8.08 11.58
CA GLU A 216 -31.34 -9.46 12.05
C GLU A 216 -30.00 -10.05 11.62
N LEU A 217 -29.43 -9.63 10.48
CA LEU A 217 -28.11 -10.09 10.02
C LEU A 217 -26.95 -9.59 10.90
N ALA A 218 -27.13 -8.47 11.61
CA ALA A 218 -26.13 -7.90 12.51
C ALA A 218 -25.95 -8.68 13.83
N GLN A 219 -26.88 -9.60 14.16
CA GLN A 219 -26.91 -10.31 15.45
C GLN A 219 -26.38 -11.75 15.39
N ARG A 220 -25.93 -12.22 14.22
CA ARG A 220 -25.35 -13.57 14.02
C ARG A 220 -23.86 -13.49 13.80
#